data_AF-V9GXH5-F1
#
_entry.id   AF-V9GXH5-F1
#
_cell.length_a   1.000
_cell.length_b   1.000
_cell.length_c   1.000
_cell.angle_alpha   90.00
_cell.angle_beta   90.00
_cell.angle_gamma   90.00
#
_symmetry.space_group_name_H-M   'P 1'
#
loop_
_entity.id
_entity.type
_entity.pdbx_description
1 polymer ?
#
loop_
_entity_poly.entity_id
_entity_poly.type
_entity_poly.pdbx_seq_one_letter_code
_entity_poly.pdbx_strand_id
1 'polypeptide(L)'
;MWTGYKILIFFSLTTDICTETHFSQGEAEPGPRFTRNHTIFEGSRHKRAIFQGEYCRRFGCCEARDDTCVTQFYEANALCYCDSFCERDTSDCCPDYKSFCHEEKEEPPFQQPSDPEGCFRDSQHYEEGSVVKENCNSCTCSGQQWKCSQHVCLVHPELIDHINKGDYG
;
A
#
# COMPACT_ATOMS: atom_id res chain seq x y z
N MET A 1 -58.79 42.19 47.22
CA MET A 1 -57.65 42.82 47.93
C MET A 1 -56.40 42.44 47.17
N TRP A 2 -55.76 43.44 46.56
CA TRP A 2 -54.63 43.32 45.63
C TRP A 2 -53.37 43.76 46.36
N THR A 3 -52.37 42.88 46.46
CA THR A 3 -51.00 43.17 46.87
C THR A 3 -50.17 42.01 46.31
N GLY A 4 -49.11 42.16 45.54
CA GLY A 4 -48.14 43.24 45.41
C GLY A 4 -46.78 42.54 45.27
N TYR A 5 -46.08 42.83 44.18
CA TYR A 5 -44.83 42.22 43.71
C TYR A 5 -43.73 42.11 44.80
N LYS A 6 -42.98 40.99 44.79
CA LYS A 6 -41.57 40.96 45.23
C LYS A 6 -40.74 40.09 44.29
N ILE A 7 -39.94 40.77 43.48
CA ILE A 7 -38.82 40.21 42.71
C ILE A 7 -37.71 39.86 43.71
N LEU A 8 -37.23 38.62 43.68
CA LEU A 8 -35.90 38.27 44.17
C LEU A 8 -35.26 37.31 43.17
N ILE A 9 -34.30 37.85 42.43
CA ILE A 9 -33.34 37.11 41.62
C ILE A 9 -32.36 36.44 42.59
N PHE A 10 -32.22 35.13 42.50
CA PHE A 10 -31.04 34.42 42.96
C PHE A 10 -30.56 33.48 41.86
N PHE A 11 -29.41 33.85 41.28
CA PHE A 11 -28.57 33.01 40.44
C PHE A 11 -27.87 31.96 41.30
N SER A 12 -27.97 30.67 40.94
CA SER A 12 -26.93 29.69 41.30
C SER A 12 -27.01 28.40 40.48
N LEU A 13 -25.99 28.24 39.63
CA LEU A 13 -25.16 27.04 39.44
C LEU A 13 -25.77 25.78 38.79
N THR A 14 -25.46 25.67 37.49
CA THR A 14 -24.99 24.48 36.75
C THR A 14 -24.97 23.13 37.47
N THR A 15 -25.72 22.16 36.92
CA THR A 15 -25.34 20.75 36.92
C THR A 15 -25.65 20.14 35.55
N ASP A 16 -24.60 19.85 34.79
CA ASP A 16 -24.64 18.95 33.64
C ASP A 16 -25.03 17.55 34.11
N ILE A 17 -26.05 16.96 33.48
CA ILE A 17 -26.38 15.55 33.63
C ILE A 17 -26.19 14.92 32.25
N CYS A 18 -25.06 14.26 32.04
CA CYS A 18 -24.87 13.33 30.94
C CYS A 18 -25.70 12.08 31.23
N THR A 19 -26.81 11.91 30.50
CA THR A 19 -27.62 10.68 30.56
C THR A 19 -26.94 9.57 29.79
N GLU A 20 -26.73 8.44 30.48
CA GLU A 20 -26.23 7.18 29.95
C GLU A 20 -27.00 6.71 28.71
N THR A 21 -26.25 6.20 27.73
CA THR A 21 -26.78 5.55 26.54
C THR A 21 -27.35 4.18 26.88
N HIS A 22 -28.62 3.98 26.48
CA HIS A 22 -29.37 2.74 26.64
C HIS A 22 -28.70 1.55 25.91
N PHE A 23 -28.31 0.54 26.69
CA PHE A 23 -27.99 -0.81 26.25
C PHE A 23 -29.27 -1.48 25.71
N SER A 24 -29.33 -1.72 24.40
CA SER A 24 -30.40 -2.52 23.79
C SER A 24 -29.80 -3.80 23.20
N GLN A 25 -30.11 -4.88 23.90
CA GLN A 25 -29.74 -6.25 23.60
C GLN A 25 -30.60 -6.77 22.44
N GLY A 26 -29.97 -7.11 21.30
CA GLY A 26 -30.62 -7.75 20.17
C GLY A 26 -30.06 -9.15 19.97
N GLU A 27 -30.91 -10.17 20.10
CA GLU A 27 -30.60 -11.57 19.81
C GLU A 27 -30.66 -11.86 18.30
N ALA A 28 -29.68 -12.59 17.77
CA ALA A 28 -29.77 -13.36 16.53
C ALA A 28 -28.71 -14.49 16.50
N GLU A 29 -29.18 -15.74 16.52
CA GLU A 29 -28.46 -17.01 16.24
C GLU A 29 -28.38 -17.28 14.71
N PRO A 30 -27.73 -18.34 14.15
CA PRO A 30 -26.49 -19.06 14.53
C PRO A 30 -25.48 -19.34 13.36
N GLY A 31 -24.17 -19.48 13.66
CA GLY A 31 -23.17 -20.27 12.88
C GLY A 31 -22.01 -19.52 12.19
N PRO A 32 -20.88 -20.17 11.82
CA PRO A 32 -20.54 -21.60 11.93
C PRO A 32 -19.52 -21.93 13.03
N ARG A 33 -19.50 -23.21 13.42
CA ARG A 33 -18.57 -23.82 14.37
C ARG A 33 -17.12 -23.74 13.88
N PHE A 34 -16.30 -22.89 14.49
CA PHE A 34 -14.84 -23.00 14.36
C PHE A 34 -14.30 -23.87 15.50
N THR A 35 -13.70 -24.99 15.12
CA THR A 35 -13.08 -25.96 16.03
C THR A 35 -11.91 -25.32 16.77
N ARG A 36 -12.08 -25.19 18.08
CA ARG A 36 -11.11 -24.67 19.04
C ARG A 36 -9.96 -25.67 19.21
N ASN A 37 -8.89 -25.52 18.43
CA ASN A 37 -7.60 -26.14 18.76
C ASN A 37 -6.77 -25.12 19.55
N HIS A 38 -7.03 -25.07 20.86
CA HIS A 38 -6.26 -24.27 21.80
C HIS A 38 -4.93 -24.98 22.10
N THR A 39 -3.92 -24.67 21.30
CA THR A 39 -2.52 -24.74 21.71
C THR A 39 -1.94 -23.41 21.24
N ILE A 40 -1.74 -22.42 22.10
CA ILE A 40 -0.54 -22.31 22.94
C ILE A 40 -0.87 -21.26 24.01
N PHE A 41 -0.86 -21.68 25.27
CA PHE A 41 -0.85 -20.78 26.42
C PHE A 41 0.57 -20.85 26.99
N GLU A 42 1.49 -20.09 26.41
CA GLU A 42 2.79 -19.81 27.01
C GLU A 42 3.15 -18.38 26.66
N GLY A 43 3.31 -17.53 27.69
CA GLY A 43 3.52 -16.08 27.64
C GLY A 43 4.10 -15.55 26.33
N SER A 44 3.23 -15.02 25.47
CA SER A 44 3.61 -14.75 24.09
C SER A 44 2.95 -13.50 23.59
N ARG A 45 3.77 -12.54 23.16
CA ARG A 45 3.44 -11.51 22.18
C ARG A 45 2.54 -12.13 21.11
N HIS A 46 1.23 -11.91 21.19
CA HIS A 46 0.26 -12.49 20.29
C HIS A 46 0.64 -12.06 18.86
N LYS A 47 0.95 -13.02 17.99
CA LYS A 47 1.21 -12.73 16.58
C LYS A 47 -0.12 -12.26 15.97
N ARG A 48 -0.31 -10.95 15.91
CA ARG A 48 -1.58 -10.34 15.49
C ARG A 48 -1.98 -10.67 14.06
N ALA A 49 -1.00 -10.98 13.20
CA ALA A 49 -1.21 -11.43 11.83
C ALA A 49 -2.05 -12.72 11.69
N ILE A 50 -2.35 -13.42 12.78
CA ILE A 50 -3.21 -14.62 12.78
C ILE A 50 -4.69 -14.25 12.85
N PHE A 51 -5.04 -13.07 13.38
CA PHE A 51 -6.43 -12.68 13.60
C PHE A 51 -6.99 -11.90 12.41
N GLN A 52 -8.12 -12.38 11.87
CA GLN A 52 -8.85 -11.74 10.79
C GLN A 52 -10.00 -10.92 11.39
N GLY A 53 -9.91 -9.60 11.34
CA GLY A 53 -10.99 -8.72 11.81
C GLY A 53 -10.80 -7.27 11.37
N GLU A 54 -11.92 -6.57 11.19
CA GLU A 54 -12.01 -5.17 10.78
C GLU A 54 -12.27 -4.29 12.02
N TYR A 55 -11.20 -3.96 12.75
CA TYR A 55 -11.26 -3.16 13.97
C TYR A 55 -11.13 -1.68 13.64
N CYS A 56 -9.98 -1.26 13.15
CA CYS A 56 -9.73 0.12 12.75
C CYS A 56 -10.59 0.52 11.56
N ARG A 57 -10.87 -0.39 10.64
CA ARG A 57 -11.76 -0.12 9.50
C ARG A 57 -13.19 0.22 9.92
N ARG A 58 -13.67 -0.35 11.03
CA ARG A 58 -15.04 -0.14 11.51
C ARG A 58 -15.13 0.96 12.55
N PHE A 59 -14.19 0.99 13.50
CA PHE A 59 -14.14 1.98 14.56
C PHE A 59 -13.70 3.35 14.03
N GLY A 60 -12.72 3.32 13.12
CA GLY A 60 -12.05 4.49 12.57
C GLY A 60 -11.05 5.07 13.55
N CYS A 61 -9.79 5.17 13.16
CA CYS A 61 -8.85 6.26 13.50
C CYS A 61 -7.59 6.11 12.65
N CYS A 62 -6.99 7.25 12.28
CA CYS A 62 -5.66 7.45 11.72
C CYS A 62 -5.35 8.99 11.77
N GLU A 63 -4.09 9.37 11.54
CA GLU A 63 -3.38 10.67 11.71
C GLU A 63 -3.56 11.48 13.03
N ALA A 64 -2.40 11.86 13.59
CA ALA A 64 -2.14 12.26 14.99
C ALA A 64 -2.18 11.11 16.01
N ARG A 65 -1.62 11.36 17.20
CA ARG A 65 -1.69 10.44 18.34
C ARG A 65 -2.93 10.80 19.14
N ASP A 66 -3.75 9.81 19.43
CA ASP A 66 -4.98 9.96 20.17
C ASP A 66 -5.15 8.78 21.14
N ASP A 67 -4.85 9.04 22.42
CA ASP A 67 -4.96 8.03 23.47
C ASP A 67 -6.43 7.59 23.73
N THR A 68 -7.42 8.32 23.19
CA THR A 68 -8.85 7.94 23.24
C THR A 68 -9.28 7.08 22.05
N CYS A 69 -8.41 6.92 21.06
CA CYS A 69 -8.63 6.07 19.92
C CYS A 69 -8.43 4.59 20.27
N VAL A 70 -9.43 4.00 20.94
CA VAL A 70 -9.40 2.61 21.41
C VAL A 70 -10.68 1.86 21.06
N THR A 71 -10.53 0.62 20.61
CA THR A 71 -11.64 -0.30 20.32
C THR A 71 -11.43 -1.67 20.98
N GLN A 72 -12.51 -2.44 21.07
CA GLN A 72 -12.50 -3.76 21.70
C GLN A 72 -11.83 -4.80 20.79
N PHE A 73 -10.79 -5.45 21.31
CA PHE A 73 -10.15 -6.60 20.68
C PHE A 73 -10.68 -7.88 21.33
N TYR A 74 -11.69 -8.49 20.70
CA TYR A 74 -12.47 -9.58 21.27
C TYR A 74 -11.66 -10.87 21.52
N GLU A 75 -10.69 -11.18 20.66
CA GLU A 75 -9.89 -12.41 20.72
C GLU A 75 -8.88 -12.41 21.86
N ALA A 76 -8.40 -11.23 22.25
CA ALA A 76 -7.51 -11.07 23.40
C ALA A 76 -8.24 -10.58 24.67
N ASN A 77 -9.56 -10.37 24.59
CA ASN A 77 -10.35 -9.74 25.66
C ASN A 77 -9.66 -8.46 26.22
N ALA A 78 -9.20 -7.60 25.32
CA ALA A 78 -8.41 -6.41 25.63
C ALA A 78 -8.87 -5.23 24.76
N LEU A 79 -8.34 -4.03 25.03
CA LEU A 79 -8.48 -2.89 24.14
C LEU A 79 -7.30 -2.82 23.17
N CYS A 80 -7.54 -2.31 21.97
CA CYS A 80 -6.50 -2.04 21.00
C CYS A 80 -6.61 -0.63 20.39
N TYR A 81 -5.47 -0.08 19.96
CA TYR A 81 -5.35 1.26 19.39
C TYR A 81 -5.32 1.24 17.86
N CYS A 82 -5.84 2.32 17.26
CA CYS A 82 -5.85 2.57 15.82
C CYS A 82 -5.15 3.88 15.42
N ASP A 83 -4.24 4.42 16.22
CA ASP A 83 -3.62 5.74 15.98
C ASP A 83 -2.11 5.64 15.66
N SER A 84 -1.44 6.79 15.48
CA SER A 84 -0.02 6.86 15.11
C SER A 84 0.96 6.22 16.12
N PHE A 85 0.50 5.83 17.32
CA PHE A 85 1.28 4.96 18.23
C PHE A 85 1.65 3.63 17.55
N CYS A 86 0.78 3.15 16.67
CA CYS A 86 0.88 1.86 16.02
C CYS A 86 1.79 1.81 14.79
N GLU A 87 2.44 2.94 14.50
CA GLU A 87 3.59 3.00 13.59
C GLU A 87 4.74 2.10 14.05
N ARG A 88 4.94 2.03 15.37
CA ARG A 88 5.92 1.16 15.99
C ARG A 88 5.23 -0.18 16.24
N ASP A 89 5.78 -1.29 15.78
CA ASP A 89 5.22 -2.66 15.94
C ASP A 89 5.12 -3.11 17.43
N THR A 90 4.19 -2.52 18.17
CA THR A 90 3.93 -2.71 19.61
C THR A 90 2.84 -3.74 19.87
N SER A 91 2.58 -4.09 21.14
CA SER A 91 1.59 -5.11 21.55
C SER A 91 0.12 -4.65 21.52
N ASP A 92 -0.13 -3.34 21.52
CA ASP A 92 -1.45 -2.80 21.90
C ASP A 92 -2.26 -2.29 20.71
N CYS A 93 -1.73 -2.40 19.50
CA CYS A 93 -2.40 -1.99 18.25
C CYS A 93 -3.38 -3.02 17.73
N CYS A 94 -4.42 -2.58 17.03
CA CYS A 94 -5.33 -3.52 16.39
C CYS A 94 -4.66 -4.24 15.20
N PRO A 95 -5.09 -5.48 14.89
CA PRO A 95 -4.48 -6.28 13.80
C PRO A 95 -4.52 -5.62 12.42
N ASP A 96 -5.53 -4.81 12.13
CA ASP A 96 -5.77 -4.16 10.84
C ASP A 96 -5.26 -2.72 10.77
N TYR A 97 -4.54 -2.21 11.77
CA TYR A 97 -4.02 -0.83 11.75
C TYR A 97 -3.13 -0.57 10.52
N LYS A 98 -2.13 -1.44 10.26
CA LYS A 98 -1.19 -1.24 9.16
C LYS A 98 -1.89 -1.32 7.81
N SER A 99 -2.74 -2.31 7.59
CA SER A 99 -3.51 -2.37 6.34
C SER A 99 -4.42 -1.15 6.21
N PHE A 100 -5.24 -0.85 7.22
CA PHE A 100 -6.21 0.23 7.13
C PHE A 100 -5.60 1.65 7.05
N CYS A 101 -4.58 1.97 7.85
CA CYS A 101 -3.99 3.31 7.92
C CYS A 101 -2.76 3.53 7.04
N HIS A 102 -2.12 2.47 6.50
CA HIS A 102 -0.96 2.59 5.60
C HIS A 102 -1.19 2.11 4.17
N GLU A 103 -2.27 1.38 3.85
CA GLU A 103 -2.53 0.98 2.45
C GLU A 103 -2.71 2.17 1.50
N GLU A 104 -2.98 3.39 1.99
CA GLU A 104 -2.99 4.60 1.16
C GLU A 104 -1.60 5.20 0.89
N LYS A 105 -0.54 4.77 1.59
CA LYS A 105 0.85 5.27 1.43
C LYS A 105 1.79 4.25 0.79
N GLU A 106 1.31 3.07 0.44
CA GLU A 106 2.03 2.24 -0.54
C GLU A 106 1.89 2.95 -1.89
N GLU A 107 2.92 3.70 -2.27
CA GLU A 107 3.14 4.05 -3.68
C GLU A 107 2.82 2.80 -4.51
N PRO A 108 2.01 2.93 -5.59
CA PRO A 108 1.57 1.78 -6.38
C PRO A 108 2.78 0.91 -6.65
N PRO A 109 2.68 -0.43 -6.46
CA PRO A 109 3.83 -1.31 -6.50
C PRO A 109 4.62 -0.92 -7.72
N PHE A 110 5.86 -0.45 -7.52
CA PHE A 110 6.77 -0.04 -8.58
C PHE A 110 6.54 -1.02 -9.70
N GLN A 111 5.84 -0.57 -10.76
CA GLN A 111 5.67 -1.39 -11.93
C GLN A 111 7.10 -1.67 -12.30
N GLN A 112 7.55 -2.91 -12.14
CA GLN A 112 8.82 -3.34 -12.69
C GLN A 112 8.84 -2.73 -14.09
N PRO A 113 9.90 -1.99 -14.47
CA PRO A 113 9.97 -1.41 -15.79
C PRO A 113 9.54 -2.51 -16.74
N SER A 114 8.44 -2.28 -17.45
CA SER A 114 8.07 -3.08 -18.62
C SER A 114 9.37 -3.34 -19.35
N ASP A 115 9.69 -4.62 -19.61
CA ASP A 115 10.96 -5.11 -20.14
C ASP A 115 11.79 -4.00 -20.79
N PRO A 116 13.04 -3.75 -20.35
CA PRO A 116 13.78 -2.55 -20.75
C PRO A 116 13.64 -2.34 -22.25
N GLU A 117 12.98 -1.26 -22.64
CA GLU A 117 12.79 -0.94 -24.06
C GLU A 117 14.19 -0.85 -24.67
N GLY A 118 14.46 -1.72 -25.63
CA GLY A 118 15.80 -1.90 -26.16
C GLY A 118 15.79 -2.67 -27.46
N CYS A 119 16.92 -2.64 -28.16
CA CYS A 119 17.09 -3.26 -29.47
C CYS A 119 18.05 -4.45 -29.37
N PHE A 120 17.78 -5.49 -30.15
CA PHE A 120 18.67 -6.62 -30.29
C PHE A 120 19.50 -6.52 -31.56
N ARG A 121 20.77 -6.92 -31.47
CA ARG A 121 21.70 -6.99 -32.60
C ARG A 121 22.79 -8.02 -32.32
N ASP A 122 23.01 -8.97 -33.23
CA ASP A 122 24.00 -10.04 -33.07
C ASP A 122 23.91 -10.80 -31.72
N SER A 123 22.68 -11.03 -31.25
CA SER A 123 22.39 -11.64 -29.93
C SER A 123 22.82 -10.80 -28.71
N GLN A 124 23.16 -9.52 -28.91
CA GLN A 124 23.44 -8.55 -27.86
C GLN A 124 22.27 -7.57 -27.70
N HIS A 125 21.93 -7.25 -26.45
CA HIS A 125 20.93 -6.26 -26.09
C HIS A 125 21.54 -4.85 -25.98
N TYR A 126 20.83 -3.85 -26.47
CA TYR A 126 21.17 -2.44 -26.41
C TYR A 126 19.99 -1.63 -25.83
N GLU A 127 20.28 -0.74 -24.88
CA GLU A 127 19.29 0.16 -24.29
C GLU A 127 18.67 1.12 -25.32
N GLU A 128 17.44 1.58 -25.09
CA GLU A 128 16.79 2.63 -25.89
C GLU A 128 17.70 3.86 -26.06
N GLY A 129 17.76 4.40 -27.29
CA GLY A 129 18.63 5.52 -27.63
C GLY A 129 20.10 5.16 -27.89
N SER A 130 20.50 3.89 -27.69
CA SER A 130 21.85 3.43 -28.05
C SER A 130 22.16 3.71 -29.52
N VAL A 131 23.39 4.14 -29.79
CA VAL A 131 23.86 4.44 -31.15
C VAL A 131 24.99 3.48 -31.51
N VAL A 132 24.81 2.76 -32.61
CA VAL A 132 25.82 1.86 -33.19
C VAL A 132 26.18 2.32 -34.59
N LYS A 133 27.40 2.00 -35.01
CA LYS A 133 27.89 2.35 -36.35
C LYS A 133 27.89 1.11 -37.24
N GLU A 134 27.21 1.23 -38.37
CA GLU A 134 27.14 0.22 -39.42
C GLU A 134 27.87 0.74 -40.65
N ASN A 135 29.12 0.28 -40.84
CA ASN A 135 29.99 0.80 -41.89
C ASN A 135 30.17 2.32 -41.73
N CYS A 136 29.56 3.14 -42.59
CA CYS A 136 29.53 4.58 -42.46
C CYS A 136 28.23 5.13 -41.84
N ASN A 137 27.18 4.30 -41.74
CA ASN A 137 25.87 4.69 -41.26
C ASN A 137 25.76 4.65 -39.74
N SER A 138 24.98 5.58 -39.18
CA SER A 138 24.68 5.65 -37.76
C SER A 138 23.28 5.09 -37.54
N CYS A 139 23.16 4.11 -36.64
CA CYS A 139 21.92 3.44 -36.29
C CYS A 139 21.56 3.73 -34.83
N THR A 140 20.40 4.32 -34.61
CA THR A 140 19.88 4.64 -33.28
C THR A 140 18.77 3.66 -32.93
N CYS A 141 18.86 3.04 -31.76
CA CYS A 141 17.79 2.21 -31.22
C CYS A 141 16.61 3.12 -30.83
N SER A 142 15.44 2.86 -31.43
CA SER A 142 14.23 3.57 -31.10
C SER A 142 13.00 2.67 -31.17
N GLY A 143 12.37 2.40 -30.03
CA GLY A 143 11.16 1.58 -29.93
C GLY A 143 11.39 0.17 -30.44
N GLN A 144 12.42 -0.52 -29.93
CA GLN A 144 12.83 -1.88 -30.31
C GLN A 144 13.25 -2.06 -31.78
N GLN A 145 13.37 -0.97 -32.54
CA GLN A 145 13.82 -0.98 -33.93
C GLN A 145 15.06 -0.11 -34.14
N TRP A 146 15.98 -0.58 -34.98
CA TRP A 146 17.12 0.22 -35.43
C TRP A 146 16.71 1.20 -36.52
N LYS A 147 16.90 2.49 -36.25
CA LYS A 147 16.73 3.57 -37.23
C LYS A 147 18.10 4.01 -37.73
N CYS A 148 18.46 3.57 -38.93
CA CYS A 148 19.77 3.83 -39.53
C CYS A 148 19.73 4.98 -40.56
N SER A 149 20.81 5.76 -40.63
CA SER A 149 21.06 6.63 -41.78
C SER A 149 21.27 5.81 -43.07
N GLN A 150 21.01 6.41 -44.23
CA GLN A 150 21.13 5.76 -45.54
C GLN A 150 22.19 6.42 -46.42
N HIS A 151 23.40 6.61 -45.88
CA HIS A 151 24.54 7.10 -46.64
C HIS A 151 25.16 5.98 -47.49
N VAL A 152 25.58 6.35 -48.70
CA VAL A 152 26.40 5.49 -49.56
C VAL A 152 27.79 5.40 -48.94
N CYS A 153 28.18 4.20 -48.53
CA CYS A 153 29.48 3.96 -47.90
C CYS A 153 30.53 3.54 -48.93
N LEU A 154 31.79 3.91 -48.69
CA LEU A 154 32.92 3.51 -49.54
C LEU A 154 33.15 1.98 -49.53
N VAL A 155 32.94 1.35 -48.39
CA VAL A 155 33.10 -0.11 -48.23
C VAL A 155 31.84 -0.80 -48.72
N HIS A 156 31.95 -1.62 -49.75
CA HIS A 156 30.85 -2.41 -50.30
C HIS A 156 31.00 -3.90 -49.90
N PRO A 157 30.21 -4.40 -48.93
CA PRO A 157 30.36 -5.78 -48.46
C PRO A 157 30.09 -6.83 -49.55
N GLU A 158 29.19 -6.56 -50.49
CA GLU A 158 28.91 -7.44 -51.63
C GLU A 158 30.15 -7.69 -52.51
N LEU A 159 30.96 -6.65 -52.74
CA LEU A 159 32.19 -6.77 -53.52
C LEU A 159 33.24 -7.62 -52.79
N ILE A 160 33.36 -7.42 -51.48
CA ILE A 160 34.26 -8.21 -50.62
C ILE A 160 33.84 -9.69 -50.66
N ASP A 161 32.55 -9.96 -50.52
CA ASP A 161 31.99 -11.31 -50.58
C ASP A 161 32.25 -12.00 -51.93
N HIS A 162 32.11 -11.26 -53.03
CA HIS A 162 32.35 -11.77 -54.38
C HIS A 162 33.83 -12.11 -54.63
N ILE A 163 34.75 -11.31 -54.07
CA ILE A 163 36.19 -11.60 -54.15
C ILE A 163 36.52 -12.83 -53.31
N ASN A 164 36.00 -12.94 -52.09
CA ASN A 164 36.32 -14.03 -51.17
C ASN A 164 35.76 -15.39 -51.62
N LYS A 165 34.67 -15.40 -52.40
CA LYS A 165 34.03 -16.62 -52.90
C LYS A 165 34.51 -17.01 -54.31
N GLY A 166 35.25 -16.14 -54.99
CA GLY A 166 35.69 -16.39 -56.35
C GLY A 166 36.95 -17.27 -56.42
N ASP A 167 36.94 -18.22 -57.35
CA ASP A 167 38.09 -19.06 -57.66
C ASP A 167 38.95 -18.36 -58.74
N TYR A 168 39.84 -17.47 -58.29
CA TYR A 168 40.75 -16.71 -59.17
C TYR A 168 42.14 -17.36 -59.28
N GLY A 169 42.22 -18.67 -59.00
CA GLY A 169 43.43 -19.49 -59.00
C GLY A 169 43.71 -20.20 -60.32
#